data_AF-A0A166HSG4-F1
#
_entry.id   AF-A0A166HSG4-F1
#
_cell.length_a   1.000
_cell.length_b   1.000
_cell.length_c   1.000
_cell.angle_alpha   90.00
_cell.angle_beta   90.00
_cell.angle_gamma   90.00
#
_symmetry.space_group_name_H-M   'P 1'
#
loop_
_entity.id
_entity.type
_entity.pdbx_description
1 polymer ?
#
loop_
_entity_poly.entity_id
_entity_poly.type
_entity_poly.pdbx_seq_one_letter_code
_entity_poly.pdbx_strand_id
1 'polypeptide(L)' 'MTTLDTQTAQRLHSLGIQPGSQLTVVRKYPFHGPVIITVDQQKIGIRYAIFQALLGGQ' A
#
# COMPACT_ATOMS: atom_id res chain seq x y z
N MET A 1 8.85 -7.02 11.30
CA MET A 1 9.29 -5.61 11.15
C MET A 1 9.56 -5.27 9.69
N THR A 2 8.51 -5.06 8.90
CA THR A 2 8.63 -4.49 7.54
C THR A 2 8.49 -2.97 7.64
N THR A 3 9.56 -2.30 8.07
CA THR A 3 9.60 -0.84 8.09
C THR A 3 9.61 -0.33 6.65
N LEU A 4 8.69 0.57 6.33
CA LEU A 4 8.71 1.31 5.06
C LEU A 4 10.01 2.12 4.99
N ASP A 5 10.82 1.90 3.96
CA ASP A 5 11.96 2.77 3.70
C ASP A 5 11.48 4.19 3.37
N THR A 6 12.31 5.19 3.66
CA THR A 6 11.96 6.61 3.52
C THR A 6 11.52 6.95 2.10
N GLN A 7 12.12 6.33 1.07
CA GLN A 7 11.77 6.59 -0.32
C GLN A 7 10.38 6.05 -0.66
N THR A 8 10.04 4.84 -0.19
CA THR A 8 8.71 4.26 -0.37
C THR A 8 7.66 5.05 0.38
N ALA A 9 7.95 5.49 1.62
CA ALA A 9 7.04 6.35 2.39
C ALA A 9 6.76 7.68 1.67
N GLN A 10 7.78 8.33 1.13
CA GLN A 10 7.63 9.56 0.34
C GLN A 10 6.79 9.33 -0.92
N ARG A 11 7.01 8.22 -1.64
CA ARG A 11 6.20 7.87 -2.82
C ARG A 11 4.74 7.64 -2.47
N LEU A 12 4.46 6.92 -1.38
CA LEU A 12 3.10 6.71 -0.89
C LEU A 12 2.42 8.04 -0.55
N HIS A 13 3.13 8.93 0.14
CA HIS A 13 2.64 10.26 0.46
C HIS A 13 2.33 11.09 -0.81
N SER A 14 3.21 11.06 -1.82
CA SER A 14 2.97 11.72 -3.11
C SER A 14 1.80 11.13 -3.89
N LEU A 15 1.39 9.90 -3.60
CA LEU A 15 0.21 9.23 -4.16
C LEU A 15 -1.06 9.47 -3.32
N GLY A 16 -1.01 10.31 -2.28
CA GLY A 16 -2.13 10.56 -1.37
C GLY A 16 -2.36 9.45 -0.33
N ILE A 17 -1.42 8.49 -0.24
CA ILE A 17 -1.49 7.38 0.72
C ILE A 17 -0.72 7.80 1.98
N GLN A 18 -1.48 8.18 2.99
CA GLN A 18 -0.98 8.59 4.30
C GLN A 18 -1.77 7.89 5.42
N PRO A 19 -1.25 7.86 6.66
CA PRO A 19 -2.01 7.35 7.79
C PRO A 19 -3.39 8.02 7.88
N GLY A 20 -4.45 7.23 7.93
CA GLY A 20 -5.84 7.70 7.91
C GLY A 20 -6.50 7.77 6.53
N SER A 21 -5.75 7.60 5.43
CA SER A 21 -6.35 7.48 4.09
C SER A 21 -7.23 6.23 3.98
N GLN A 22 -8.40 6.37 3.35
CA GLN A 22 -9.24 5.23 3.05
C GLN A 22 -8.74 4.50 1.80
N LEU A 23 -8.42 3.22 1.96
CA LEU A 23 -7.94 2.36 0.90
C LEU A 23 -8.94 1.23 0.68
N THR A 24 -9.31 0.96 -0.56
CA THR A 24 -10.11 -0.22 -0.91
C THR A 24 -9.24 -1.26 -1.60
N VAL A 25 -9.23 -2.49 -1.10
CA VAL A 25 -8.54 -3.59 -1.80
C VAL A 25 -9.42 -4.09 -2.95
N VAL A 26 -8.93 -3.96 -4.17
CA VAL A 26 -9.64 -4.41 -5.38
C VAL A 26 -9.27 -5.86 -5.72
N ARG A 27 -7.98 -6.21 -5.60
CA ARG A 27 -7.50 -7.55 -5.93
C ARG A 27 -6.26 -7.91 -5.15
N LYS A 28 -6.18 -9.16 -4.69
CA LYS A 28 -4.97 -9.77 -4.13
C LYS A 28 -4.53 -10.90 -5.05
N TYR A 29 -3.27 -10.91 -5.47
CA TYR A 29 -2.70 -12.03 -6.20
C TYR A 29 -2.12 -13.07 -5.22
N PRO A 30 -2.14 -14.37 -5.56
CA PRO A 30 -1.59 -15.42 -4.69
C PRO A 30 -0.07 -15.29 -4.50
N PHE A 31 0.50 -16.06 -3.56
CA PHE A 31 1.94 -16.18 -3.30
C PHE A 31 2.66 -14.88 -2.93
N HIS A 32 2.07 -14.07 -2.05
CA HIS A 32 2.59 -12.72 -1.70
C HIS A 32 2.78 -11.83 -2.94
N GLY A 33 1.97 -12.07 -3.98
CA GLY A 33 1.93 -11.25 -5.18
C GLY A 33 1.45 -9.82 -4.91
N PRO A 34 1.42 -8.98 -5.94
CA PRO A 34 0.99 -7.60 -5.79
C PRO A 34 -0.45 -7.52 -5.25
N VAL A 35 -0.75 -6.41 -4.59
CA VAL A 35 -2.09 -6.07 -4.14
C VAL A 35 -2.52 -4.83 -4.92
N ILE A 36 -3.68 -4.93 -5.56
CA ILE A 36 -4.30 -3.80 -6.24
C ILE A 36 -5.22 -3.10 -5.25
N ILE A 37 -4.91 -1.86 -4.95
CA ILE A 37 -5.69 -0.98 -4.09
C ILE A 37 -6.32 0.14 -4.92
N THR A 38 -7.36 0.75 -4.38
CA THR A 38 -7.94 2.00 -4.88
C THR A 38 -7.91 3.07 -3.80
N VAL A 39 -7.43 4.25 -4.19
CA VAL A 39 -7.35 5.49 -3.41
C VAL A 39 -7.75 6.63 -4.33
N ASP A 40 -8.67 7.50 -3.90
CA ASP A 40 -9.13 8.66 -4.67
C ASP A 40 -9.43 8.33 -6.14
N GLN A 41 -10.14 7.23 -6.36
CA GLN A 41 -10.54 6.72 -7.69
C GLN A 41 -9.39 6.19 -8.58
N GLN A 42 -8.15 6.22 -8.10
CA GLN A 42 -6.99 5.67 -8.79
C GLN A 42 -6.74 4.22 -8.38
N LYS A 43 -6.38 3.36 -9.34
CA LYS A 43 -5.97 1.98 -9.08
C LYS A 43 -4.45 1.88 -9.05
N ILE A 44 -3.91 1.37 -7.94
CA ILE A 44 -2.46 1.28 -7.73
C ILE A 44 -2.10 -0.15 -7.37
N GLY A 45 -1.09 -0.70 -8.04
CA GLY A 45 -0.48 -1.96 -7.68
C GLY A 45 0.67 -1.75 -6.70
N ILE A 46 0.56 -2.33 -5.51
CA ILE A 46 1.61 -2.27 -4.49
C ILE A 46 2.14 -3.66 -4.17
N ARG A 47 3.40 -3.74 -3.74
CA ARG A 47 4.00 -4.99 -3.29
C ARG A 47 3.32 -5.46 -2.00
N TYR A 48 3.21 -6.76 -1.79
CA TYR A 48 2.59 -7.34 -0.60
C TYR A 48 3.20 -6.82 0.72
N ALA A 49 4.53 -6.69 0.78
CA ALA A 49 5.22 -6.17 1.96
C ALA A 49 4.81 -4.72 2.30
N ILE A 50 4.60 -3.89 1.27
CA ILE A 50 4.14 -2.49 1.43
C ILE A 50 2.69 -2.47 1.90
N PHE A 51 1.85 -3.35 1.34
CA PHE A 51 0.46 -3.50 1.78
C PHE A 51 0.37 -3.90 3.25
N GLN A 52 1.21 -4.83 3.71
CA GLN A 52 1.28 -5.22 5.13
C GLN A 52 1.70 -4.05 6.02
N ALA A 53 2.69 -3.26 5.59
CA ALA A 53 3.11 -2.07 6.33
C ALA A 53 2.01 -0.99 6.41
N LEU A 54 1.21 -0.80 5.34
CA LEU A 54 0.08 0.13 5.32
C LEU A 54 -1.05 -0.26 6.28
N LEU A 55 -1.23 -1.57 6.53
CA LEU A 55 -2.22 -2.06 7.49
C LEU A 55 -1.76 -1.93 8.97
N GLY A 56 -0.59 -1.33 9.22
CA GLY A 56 -0.01 -1.25 10.56
C GLY A 56 0.74 -2.52 10.98
N GLY A 57 1.33 -3.24 10.02
CA GLY A 57 2.05 -4.49 10.28
C GLY A 57 3.04 -4.39 11.44
N GLN A 58 2.86 -5.25 12.44
CA GLN A 58 3.79 -5.48 13.56
C GLN A 58 5.08 -6.19 13.09
#